data_AF-A0A943TGF8-F1
#
_entry.id   AF-A0A943TGF8-F1
#
_cell.length_a   1.000
_cell.length_b   1.000
_cell.length_c   1.000
_cell.angle_alpha   90.00
_cell.angle_beta   90.00
_cell.angle_gamma   90.00
#
_symmetry.space_group_name_H-M   'P 1'
#
loop_
_entity.id
_entity.type
_entity.pdbx_description
1 polymer ?
#
loop_
_entity_poly.entity_id
_entity_poly.type
_entity_poly.pdbx_seq_one_letter_code
_entity_poly.pdbx_strand_id
1 'polypeptide(L)'
;MKKKAGIVILAVLFAALICGSFYFVKIKSNATADEDTHLTKIQKITTRDLEKNYPKTPRAVVKLYNQIITSYYEKEYTDEEFDALVDQAMLLFDDELAKNNPKETYIQSLKKEIADYDKRSRQIRQTDVCDSDDVLYTTDPNNDDKLAYVTASYFVKEDKSFTKTYQMYVLRKDKNKNWKILTYYQIDKNPNEDATE
;
A
#
# COMPACT_ATOMS: atom_id res chain seq x y z
N MET A 1 -20.89 27.87 -17.69
CA MET A 1 -21.50 26.54 -17.87
C MET A 1 -20.71 25.53 -17.06
N LYS A 2 -21.31 24.98 -15.99
CA LYS A 2 -20.67 24.02 -15.09
C LYS A 2 -20.80 22.62 -15.70
N LYS A 3 -19.68 21.99 -16.09
CA LYS A 3 -19.68 20.55 -16.41
C LYS A 3 -19.43 19.79 -15.11
N LYS A 4 -20.46 19.09 -14.64
CA LYS A 4 -20.37 18.09 -13.58
C LYS A 4 -19.56 16.91 -14.14
N ALA A 5 -18.47 16.54 -13.50
CA ALA A 5 -17.82 15.26 -13.73
C ALA A 5 -18.08 14.40 -12.49
N GLY A 6 -19.08 13.53 -12.58
CA GLY A 6 -19.27 12.42 -11.66
C GLY A 6 -18.78 11.15 -12.32
N ILE A 7 -17.84 10.44 -11.68
CA ILE A 7 -17.39 9.05 -11.89
C ILE A 7 -16.74 8.68 -10.53
N VAL A 8 -17.24 7.84 -9.61
CA VAL A 8 -17.81 6.48 -9.60
C VAL A 8 -16.78 5.37 -9.95
N ILE A 9 -16.35 4.65 -8.88
CA ILE A 9 -15.72 3.31 -8.80
C ILE A 9 -14.19 3.23 -8.89
N LEU A 10 -13.56 2.85 -7.78
CA LEU A 10 -12.29 2.10 -7.77
C LEU A 10 -12.32 0.99 -6.71
N ALA A 11 -13.26 0.05 -6.85
CA ALA A 11 -13.36 -1.12 -5.96
C ALA A 11 -13.56 -2.47 -6.68
N VAL A 12 -13.53 -2.52 -8.02
CA VAL A 12 -13.70 -3.79 -8.77
C VAL A 12 -12.97 -3.73 -10.12
N LEU A 13 -11.64 -3.73 -10.14
CA LEU A 13 -10.84 -3.86 -11.37
C LEU A 13 -9.75 -4.94 -11.34
N PHE A 14 -9.81 -5.88 -10.37
CA PHE A 14 -8.87 -7.02 -10.32
C PHE A 14 -9.47 -8.39 -10.63
N ALA A 15 -10.78 -8.49 -10.90
CA ALA A 15 -11.50 -9.77 -10.99
C ALA A 15 -11.59 -10.38 -12.41
N ALA A 16 -10.87 -9.90 -13.43
CA ALA A 16 -11.16 -10.27 -14.83
C ALA A 16 -10.00 -10.80 -15.70
N LEU A 17 -8.84 -11.16 -15.15
CA LEU A 17 -7.71 -11.71 -15.92
C LEU A 17 -6.96 -12.74 -15.03
N ILE A 18 -6.78 -14.04 -15.32
CA ILE A 18 -6.94 -14.89 -16.51
C ILE A 18 -7.11 -16.34 -16.00
N CYS A 19 -7.98 -17.11 -16.67
CA CYS A 19 -8.13 -18.56 -16.52
C CYS A 19 -6.96 -19.33 -17.19
N GLY A 20 -6.47 -20.43 -16.60
CA GLY A 20 -5.70 -21.42 -17.37
C GLY A 20 -4.74 -22.35 -16.62
N SER A 21 -5.28 -23.44 -16.07
CA SER A 21 -4.74 -24.83 -16.05
C SER A 21 -3.37 -25.24 -15.41
N PHE A 22 -3.53 -26.11 -14.40
CA PHE A 22 -2.90 -27.44 -14.17
C PHE A 22 -1.54 -27.67 -13.42
N TYR A 23 -1.71 -28.28 -12.23
CA TYR A 23 -1.05 -29.45 -11.57
C TYR A 23 0.41 -29.46 -11.06
N PHE A 24 0.53 -29.68 -9.73
CA PHE A 24 1.62 -30.30 -8.91
C PHE A 24 2.99 -29.58 -8.77
N VAL A 25 3.76 -29.56 -7.67
CA VAL A 25 3.77 -30.08 -6.27
C VAL A 25 4.44 -29.01 -5.36
N LYS A 26 4.15 -29.04 -4.05
CA LYS A 26 4.67 -28.22 -2.92
C LYS A 26 6.19 -28.24 -2.71
N ILE A 27 6.75 -27.19 -2.07
CA ILE A 27 7.71 -27.28 -0.93
C ILE A 27 7.81 -25.94 -0.16
N LYS A 28 8.14 -26.08 1.12
CA LYS A 28 7.99 -25.24 2.33
C LYS A 28 9.17 -24.28 2.58
N SER A 29 8.91 -23.13 3.22
CA SER A 29 9.89 -22.08 3.58
C SER A 29 10.40 -22.17 5.02
N ASN A 30 11.64 -21.73 5.24
CA ASN A 30 12.23 -21.47 6.57
C ASN A 30 12.57 -19.97 6.69
N ALA A 31 12.23 -19.35 7.83
CA ALA A 31 12.69 -18.03 8.21
C ALA A 31 13.24 -18.09 9.64
N THR A 32 14.39 -17.45 9.88
CA THR A 32 15.05 -17.31 11.18
C THR A 32 14.90 -15.88 11.69
N ALA A 33 14.63 -15.75 12.98
CA ALA A 33 14.32 -14.51 13.71
C ALA A 33 15.57 -13.88 14.36
N ASP A 34 15.49 -12.57 14.65
CA ASP A 34 16.42 -11.87 15.53
C ASP A 34 15.62 -10.99 16.52
N GLU A 35 16.03 -11.04 17.80
CA GLU A 35 15.37 -10.46 18.97
C GLU A 35 15.84 -9.02 19.24
N ASP A 36 14.89 -8.08 19.37
CA ASP A 36 15.00 -7.00 20.36
C ASP A 36 13.63 -6.29 20.53
N THR A 37 13.15 -6.25 21.78
CA THR A 37 11.74 -6.04 22.21
C THR A 37 10.76 -7.03 21.58
N HIS A 38 10.19 -7.94 22.39
CA HIS A 38 9.37 -9.07 21.93
C HIS A 38 7.95 -8.65 21.46
N LEU A 39 7.84 -7.45 20.85
CA LEU A 39 6.65 -7.02 20.14
C LEU A 39 6.58 -7.73 18.80
N THR A 40 5.41 -8.28 18.48
CA THR A 40 5.14 -8.84 17.15
C THR A 40 5.32 -7.76 16.07
N LYS A 41 5.50 -8.17 14.81
CA LYS A 41 5.56 -7.25 13.66
C LYS A 41 4.40 -6.24 13.69
N ILE A 42 3.19 -6.73 14.00
CA ILE A 42 1.96 -5.94 14.05
C ILE A 42 1.98 -4.97 15.24
N GLN A 43 2.40 -5.43 16.42
CA GLN A 43 2.54 -4.55 17.59
C GLN A 43 3.55 -3.41 17.36
N LYS A 44 4.66 -3.67 16.65
CA LYS A 44 5.63 -2.62 16.28
C LYS A 44 5.02 -1.52 15.40
N ILE A 45 3.99 -1.86 14.62
CA ILE A 45 3.26 -0.91 13.78
C ILE A 45 2.17 -0.21 14.60
N THR A 46 1.32 -0.96 15.28
CA THR A 46 0.12 -0.43 15.96
C THR A 46 0.44 0.43 17.18
N THR A 47 1.56 0.16 17.87
CA THR A 47 2.02 0.96 19.03
C THR A 47 2.85 2.18 18.65
N ARG A 48 3.12 2.41 17.36
CA ARG A 48 3.86 3.59 16.91
C ARG A 48 3.02 4.86 17.13
N ASP A 49 3.56 5.76 17.94
CA ASP A 49 3.05 7.13 18.08
C ASP A 49 3.42 7.94 16.82
N LEU A 50 2.49 7.99 15.86
CA LEU A 50 2.65 8.77 14.62
C LEU A 50 2.50 10.28 14.82
N GLU A 51 2.05 10.76 15.98
CA GLU A 51 2.06 12.19 16.28
C GLU A 51 3.49 12.67 16.54
N LYS A 52 4.27 11.87 17.27
CA LYS A 52 5.67 12.21 17.60
C LYS A 52 6.67 11.69 16.58
N ASN A 53 6.45 10.48 16.05
CA ASN A 53 7.41 9.75 15.24
C ASN A 53 6.92 9.56 13.80
N TYR A 54 6.33 10.61 13.22
CA TYR A 54 5.85 10.58 11.85
C TYR A 54 7.01 10.38 10.84
N PRO A 55 6.87 9.55 9.79
CA PRO A 55 7.91 9.41 8.77
C PRO A 55 8.23 10.72 8.04
N LYS A 56 9.50 11.12 8.02
CA LYS A 56 9.93 12.45 7.51
C LYS A 56 9.99 12.56 5.98
N THR A 57 10.01 11.44 5.27
CA THR A 57 10.16 11.41 3.81
C THR A 57 9.00 10.66 3.15
N PRO A 58 8.64 10.99 1.89
CA PRO A 58 7.56 10.29 1.19
C PRO A 58 7.82 8.78 1.09
N ARG A 59 9.06 8.41 0.79
CA ARG A 59 9.51 7.02 0.76
C ARG A 59 9.26 6.29 2.08
N ALA A 60 9.56 6.93 3.21
CA ALA A 60 9.37 6.32 4.53
C ALA A 60 7.88 6.15 4.87
N VAL A 61 7.02 7.07 4.43
CA VAL A 61 5.55 6.93 4.53
C VAL A 61 5.07 5.72 3.73
N VAL A 62 5.48 5.58 2.48
CA VAL A 62 5.09 4.43 1.63
C VAL A 62 5.64 3.11 2.17
N LYS A 63 6.86 3.09 2.74
CA LYS A 63 7.39 1.90 3.42
C LYS A 63 6.52 1.47 4.60
N LEU A 64 6.15 2.40 5.47
CA LEU A 64 5.26 2.09 6.59
C LEU A 64 3.89 1.62 6.12
N TYR A 65 3.32 2.30 5.12
CA TYR A 65 2.04 1.90 4.53
C TYR A 65 2.10 0.48 3.93
N ASN A 66 3.17 0.15 3.21
CA ASN A 66 3.37 -1.21 2.67
C ASN A 66 3.53 -2.26 3.78
N GLN A 67 4.15 -1.92 4.91
CA GLN A 67 4.20 -2.80 6.07
C GLN A 67 2.80 -3.07 6.62
N ILE A 68 1.94 -2.04 6.71
CA ILE A 68 0.54 -2.20 7.14
C ILE A 68 -0.24 -3.07 6.14
N ILE A 69 -0.15 -2.76 4.85
CA ILE A 69 -0.84 -3.50 3.78
C ILE A 69 -0.43 -4.97 3.77
N THR A 70 0.87 -5.27 3.84
CA THR A 70 1.34 -6.67 3.89
C THR A 70 0.85 -7.39 5.13
N SER A 71 0.78 -6.73 6.29
CA SER A 71 0.22 -7.31 7.51
C SER A 71 -1.26 -7.67 7.37
N TYR A 72 -2.07 -6.91 6.61
CA TYR A 72 -3.46 -7.29 6.33
C TYR A 72 -3.59 -8.64 5.63
N TYR A 73 -2.68 -8.92 4.67
CA TYR A 73 -2.68 -10.13 3.86
C TYR A 73 -1.99 -11.33 4.54
N GLU A 74 -1.12 -11.09 5.51
CA GLU A 74 -0.53 -12.14 6.35
C GLU A 74 -1.55 -12.73 7.33
N LYS A 75 -2.54 -11.92 7.75
CA LYS A 75 -3.64 -12.35 8.63
C LYS A 75 -3.19 -12.89 9.99
N GLU A 76 -2.04 -12.43 10.48
CA GLU A 76 -1.47 -12.78 11.77
C GLU A 76 -1.85 -11.74 12.86
N TYR A 77 -3.11 -11.29 12.89
CA TYR A 77 -3.63 -10.27 13.82
C TYR A 77 -4.91 -10.73 14.53
N THR A 78 -5.18 -10.16 15.70
CA THR A 78 -6.54 -10.14 16.28
C THR A 78 -7.44 -9.11 15.59
N ASP A 79 -8.75 -9.14 15.86
CA ASP A 79 -9.68 -8.13 15.33
C ASP A 79 -9.33 -6.71 15.84
N GLU A 80 -8.87 -6.59 17.09
CA GLU A 80 -8.41 -5.31 17.65
C GLU A 80 -7.13 -4.83 16.97
N GLU A 81 -6.19 -5.72 16.69
CA GLU A 81 -4.97 -5.40 15.95
C GLU A 81 -5.27 -5.02 14.49
N PHE A 82 -6.27 -5.64 13.86
CA PHE A 82 -6.75 -5.26 12.53
C PHE A 82 -7.28 -3.82 12.53
N ASP A 83 -8.15 -3.48 13.47
CA ASP A 83 -8.71 -2.13 13.58
C ASP A 83 -7.61 -1.10 13.88
N ALA A 84 -6.62 -1.45 14.72
CA ALA A 84 -5.47 -0.60 15.00
C ALA A 84 -4.55 -0.42 13.78
N LEU A 85 -4.36 -1.46 12.96
CA LEU A 85 -3.65 -1.33 11.68
C LEU A 85 -4.40 -0.39 10.73
N VAL A 86 -5.73 -0.47 10.68
CA VAL A 86 -6.58 0.46 9.91
C VAL A 86 -6.40 1.90 10.39
N ASP A 87 -6.39 2.12 11.70
CA ASP A 87 -6.13 3.46 12.25
C ASP A 87 -4.75 3.99 11.84
N GLN A 88 -3.70 3.15 11.93
CA GLN A 88 -2.36 3.51 11.47
C GLN A 88 -2.32 3.83 9.97
N ALA A 89 -3.01 3.06 9.12
CA ALA A 89 -3.11 3.34 7.68
C ALA A 89 -3.79 4.69 7.42
N MET A 90 -4.92 4.94 8.06
CA MET A 90 -5.69 6.18 7.88
C MET A 90 -4.95 7.40 8.39
N LEU A 91 -4.08 7.27 9.40
CA LEU A 91 -3.18 8.35 9.83
C LEU A 91 -2.15 8.74 8.76
N LEU A 92 -1.88 7.90 7.76
CA LEU A 92 -1.00 8.22 6.64
C LEU A 92 -1.76 8.84 5.45
N PHE A 93 -3.09 8.82 5.47
CA PHE A 93 -3.91 9.36 4.39
C PHE A 93 -4.00 10.88 4.46
N ASP A 94 -3.99 11.48 3.27
CA ASP A 94 -4.37 12.88 3.11
C ASP A 94 -5.86 13.04 3.44
N ASP A 95 -6.25 14.22 3.92
CA ASP A 95 -7.64 14.54 4.31
C ASP A 95 -8.64 14.26 3.18
N GLU A 96 -8.27 14.47 1.91
CA GLU A 96 -9.13 14.16 0.77
C GLU A 96 -9.31 12.66 0.59
N LEU A 97 -8.24 11.88 0.71
CA LEU A 97 -8.30 10.43 0.60
C LEU A 97 -9.12 9.84 1.75
N ALA A 98 -8.89 10.30 2.98
CA ALA A 98 -9.61 9.87 4.18
C ALA A 98 -11.10 10.22 4.10
N LYS A 99 -11.43 11.44 3.66
CA LYS A 99 -12.82 11.87 3.49
C LYS A 99 -13.58 11.03 2.45
N ASN A 100 -12.91 10.64 1.37
CA ASN A 100 -13.50 9.81 0.33
C ASN A 100 -13.58 8.33 0.72
N ASN A 101 -12.88 7.91 1.78
CA ASN A 101 -12.88 6.55 2.30
C ASN A 101 -13.16 6.54 3.81
N PRO A 102 -14.41 6.81 4.24
CA PRO A 102 -14.77 6.69 5.65
C PRO A 102 -14.37 5.33 6.21
N LYS A 103 -13.88 5.29 7.46
CA LYS A 103 -13.25 4.10 8.07
C LYS A 103 -14.06 2.82 7.86
N GLU A 104 -15.37 2.86 8.08
CA GLU A 104 -16.24 1.70 7.90
C GLU A 104 -16.27 1.21 6.45
N THR A 105 -16.39 2.12 5.47
CA THR A 105 -16.36 1.79 4.04
C THR A 105 -15.00 1.25 3.60
N TYR A 106 -13.91 1.81 4.15
CA TYR A 106 -12.55 1.31 3.93
C TYR A 106 -12.40 -0.12 4.47
N ILE A 107 -12.82 -0.39 5.71
CA ILE A 107 -12.79 -1.72 6.32
C ILE A 107 -13.59 -2.73 5.50
N GLN A 108 -14.79 -2.38 5.06
CA GLN A 108 -15.63 -3.27 4.25
C GLN A 108 -14.95 -3.62 2.92
N SER A 109 -14.38 -2.62 2.25
CA SER A 109 -13.66 -2.82 0.98
C SER A 109 -12.40 -3.67 1.17
N LEU A 110 -11.62 -3.38 2.22
CA LEU A 110 -10.41 -4.11 2.57
C LEU A 110 -10.71 -5.59 2.91
N LYS A 111 -11.75 -5.86 3.72
CA LYS A 111 -12.16 -7.24 4.04
C LYS A 111 -12.58 -8.02 2.78
N LYS A 112 -13.27 -7.36 1.84
CA LYS A 112 -13.63 -7.96 0.55
C LYS A 112 -12.40 -8.28 -0.29
N GLU A 113 -11.41 -7.38 -0.32
CA GLU A 113 -10.16 -7.57 -1.04
C GLU A 113 -9.31 -8.70 -0.46
N ILE A 114 -9.15 -8.74 0.88
CA ILE A 114 -8.46 -9.83 1.59
C ILE A 114 -9.12 -11.18 1.28
N ALA A 115 -10.46 -11.25 1.31
CA ALA A 115 -11.20 -12.45 0.98
C ALA A 115 -11.02 -12.89 -0.49
N ASP A 116 -10.91 -11.94 -1.43
CA ASP A 116 -10.57 -12.26 -2.83
C ASP A 116 -9.13 -12.76 -2.96
N TYR A 117 -8.17 -12.14 -2.27
CA TYR A 117 -6.79 -12.58 -2.20
C TYR A 117 -6.68 -14.03 -1.69
N ASP A 118 -7.38 -14.35 -0.61
CA ASP A 118 -7.46 -15.70 -0.05
C ASP A 118 -8.07 -16.69 -1.05
N LYS A 119 -9.20 -16.32 -1.67
CA LYS A 119 -9.89 -17.16 -2.67
C LYS A 119 -8.98 -17.48 -3.85
N ARG A 120 -8.11 -16.55 -4.23
CA ARG A 120 -7.15 -16.69 -5.33
C ARG A 120 -5.79 -17.25 -4.89
N SER A 121 -5.63 -17.60 -3.61
CA SER A 121 -4.34 -18.03 -3.04
C SER A 121 -3.20 -17.07 -3.36
N ARG A 122 -3.51 -15.78 -3.45
CA ARG A 122 -2.53 -14.72 -3.71
C ARG A 122 -1.71 -14.44 -2.47
N GLN A 123 -0.41 -14.28 -2.65
CA GLN A 123 0.51 -13.98 -1.58
C GLN A 123 1.50 -12.92 -2.04
N ILE A 124 1.58 -11.82 -1.30
CA ILE A 124 2.65 -10.85 -1.47
C ILE A 124 3.91 -11.48 -0.87
N ARG A 125 4.91 -11.75 -1.72
CA ARG A 125 6.17 -12.39 -1.33
C ARG A 125 7.23 -11.39 -0.96
N GLN A 126 7.23 -10.25 -1.64
CA GLN A 126 8.17 -9.17 -1.41
C GLN A 126 7.51 -7.85 -1.82
N THR A 127 7.89 -6.79 -1.12
CA THR A 127 7.55 -5.42 -1.47
C THR A 127 8.80 -4.57 -1.49
N ASP A 128 8.94 -3.76 -2.53
CA ASP A 128 10.05 -2.81 -2.66
C ASP A 128 9.48 -1.41 -2.87
N VAL A 129 10.23 -0.40 -2.44
CA VAL A 129 9.93 1.01 -2.66
C VAL A 129 11.17 1.62 -3.30
N CYS A 130 10.97 2.41 -4.36
CA CYS A 130 12.03 3.07 -5.12
C CYS A 130 13.05 3.77 -4.21
N ASP A 131 14.26 4.00 -4.70
CA ASP A 131 15.28 4.64 -3.90
C ASP A 131 14.95 6.10 -3.60
N SER A 132 15.68 6.69 -2.64
CA SER A 132 15.43 8.07 -2.23
C SER A 132 15.63 9.06 -3.38
N ASP A 133 16.60 8.77 -4.26
CA ASP A 133 16.95 9.59 -5.42
C ASP A 133 15.93 9.46 -6.57
N ASP A 134 15.13 8.39 -6.54
CA ASP A 134 14.06 8.11 -7.51
C ASP A 134 12.74 8.82 -7.18
N VAL A 135 12.61 9.39 -5.97
CA VAL A 135 11.40 10.09 -5.56
C VAL A 135 11.29 11.40 -6.34
N LEU A 136 10.26 11.50 -7.18
CA LEU A 136 10.00 12.73 -7.94
C LEU A 136 9.21 13.72 -7.08
N TYR A 137 9.80 14.89 -6.84
CA TYR A 137 9.15 16.01 -6.16
C TYR A 137 8.65 17.03 -7.19
N THR A 138 7.43 17.53 -6.99
CA THR A 138 6.86 18.59 -7.83
C THR A 138 5.95 19.52 -7.01
N THR A 139 5.50 20.60 -7.65
CA THR A 139 4.52 21.54 -7.08
C THR A 139 3.34 21.61 -8.04
N ASP A 140 2.12 21.46 -7.52
CA ASP A 140 0.91 21.63 -8.32
C ASP A 140 0.80 23.10 -8.76
N PRO A 141 0.73 23.39 -10.08
CA PRO A 141 0.72 24.75 -10.60
C PRO A 141 -0.58 25.53 -10.29
N ASN A 142 -1.64 24.85 -9.83
CA ASN A 142 -2.94 25.48 -9.59
C ASN A 142 -3.14 25.92 -8.14
N ASN A 143 -2.47 25.27 -7.18
CA ASN A 143 -2.69 25.50 -5.75
C ASN A 143 -1.40 25.50 -4.91
N ASP A 144 -0.22 25.40 -5.53
CA ASP A 144 1.11 25.37 -4.89
C ASP A 144 1.35 24.18 -3.94
N ASP A 145 0.51 23.15 -3.98
CA ASP A 145 0.68 21.94 -3.18
C ASP A 145 2.00 21.25 -3.52
N LYS A 146 2.76 20.86 -2.49
CA LYS A 146 3.99 20.08 -2.67
C LYS A 146 3.63 18.61 -2.79
N LEU A 147 3.98 18.03 -3.93
CA LEU A 147 3.68 16.64 -4.27
C LEU A 147 4.98 15.81 -4.35
N ALA A 148 4.87 14.53 -4.02
CA ALA A 148 5.91 13.54 -4.21
C ALA A 148 5.32 12.26 -4.83
N TYR A 149 6.03 11.72 -5.81
CA TYR A 149 5.66 10.49 -6.52
C TYR A 149 6.65 9.40 -6.12
N VAL A 150 6.12 8.30 -5.59
CA VAL A 150 6.91 7.19 -5.06
C VAL A 150 6.42 5.90 -5.69
N THR A 151 7.29 5.23 -6.44
CA THR A 151 6.98 3.92 -7.01
C THR A 151 7.23 2.83 -5.97
N ALA A 152 6.29 1.92 -5.81
CA ALA A 152 6.46 0.66 -5.11
C ALA A 152 6.24 -0.52 -6.06
N SER A 153 6.87 -1.65 -5.77
CA SER A 153 6.60 -2.90 -6.47
C SER A 153 6.22 -4.01 -5.49
N TYR A 154 5.33 -4.89 -5.94
CA TYR A 154 4.86 -6.04 -5.19
C TYR A 154 5.11 -7.29 -6.01
N PHE A 155 5.99 -8.15 -5.51
CA PHE A 155 6.20 -9.47 -6.04
C PHE A 155 5.11 -10.38 -5.50
N VAL A 156 4.11 -10.65 -6.32
CA VAL A 156 2.92 -11.41 -5.96
C VAL A 156 3.02 -12.80 -6.56
N LYS A 157 2.87 -13.79 -5.70
CA LYS A 157 2.62 -15.17 -6.10
C LYS A 157 1.12 -15.39 -6.16
N GLU A 158 0.64 -15.90 -7.28
CA GLU A 158 -0.72 -16.42 -7.44
C GLU A 158 -0.60 -17.82 -8.02
N ASP A 159 -1.05 -18.83 -7.27
CA ASP A 159 -0.82 -20.25 -7.56
C ASP A 159 0.66 -20.61 -7.76
N LYS A 160 1.10 -20.76 -9.02
CA LYS A 160 2.48 -21.04 -9.43
C LYS A 160 3.13 -19.86 -10.15
N SER A 161 2.34 -18.86 -10.51
CA SER A 161 2.78 -17.71 -11.26
C SER A 161 3.32 -16.66 -10.30
N PHE A 162 4.40 -16.03 -10.72
CA PHE A 162 4.96 -14.89 -10.03
C PHE A 162 4.83 -13.68 -10.95
N THR A 163 4.32 -12.60 -10.39
CA THR A 163 4.17 -11.33 -11.09
C THR A 163 4.81 -10.24 -10.25
N LYS A 164 5.46 -9.29 -10.91
CA LYS A 164 5.89 -8.04 -10.30
C LYS A 164 4.91 -6.99 -10.76
N THR A 165 4.13 -6.45 -9.83
CA THR A 165 3.19 -5.35 -10.09
C THR A 165 3.78 -4.06 -9.54
N TYR A 166 3.45 -2.94 -10.17
CA TYR A 166 3.97 -1.64 -9.78
C TYR A 166 2.82 -0.71 -9.41
N GLN A 167 3.05 0.11 -8.39
CA GLN A 167 2.10 1.10 -7.92
C GLN A 167 2.80 2.44 -7.76
N MET A 168 2.20 3.49 -8.32
CA MET A 168 2.60 4.86 -8.06
C MET A 168 1.80 5.40 -6.88
N TYR A 169 2.49 5.83 -5.83
CA TYR A 169 1.90 6.60 -4.74
C TYR A 169 2.13 8.08 -4.99
N VAL A 170 1.06 8.86 -4.92
CA VAL A 170 1.12 10.32 -4.93
C VAL A 170 0.90 10.80 -3.51
N LEU A 171 1.88 11.51 -2.97
CA LEU A 171 1.83 12.09 -1.64
C LEU A 171 1.77 13.60 -1.74
N ARG A 172 0.97 14.21 -0.86
CA ARG A 172 0.90 15.66 -0.67
C ARG A 172 1.46 16.03 0.70
N LYS A 173 2.16 17.16 0.78
CA LYS A 173 2.65 17.69 2.05
C LYS A 173 1.55 18.50 2.75
N ASP A 174 1.16 18.09 3.95
CA ASP A 174 0.12 18.77 4.73
C ASP A 174 0.62 20.06 5.40
N LYS A 175 -0.30 20.75 6.10
CA LYS A 175 -0.02 21.97 6.87
C LYS A 175 1.03 21.77 7.97
N ASN A 176 1.12 20.56 8.53
CA ASN A 176 2.09 20.15 9.55
C ASN A 176 3.44 19.73 8.94
N LYS A 177 3.60 19.87 7.62
CA LYS A 177 4.79 19.48 6.85
C LYS A 177 5.02 17.97 6.81
N ASN A 178 3.99 17.17 7.09
CA ASN A 178 4.00 15.73 6.96
C ASN A 178 3.58 15.32 5.54
N TRP A 179 4.22 14.28 5.01
CA TRP A 179 3.80 13.70 3.73
C TRP A 179 2.63 12.74 3.96
N LYS A 180 1.56 12.91 3.18
CA LYS A 180 0.31 12.17 3.30
C LYS A 180 -0.07 11.55 1.96
N ILE A 181 -0.57 10.33 1.95
CA ILE A 181 -0.97 9.64 0.72
C ILE A 181 -2.25 10.30 0.20
N LEU A 182 -2.14 10.99 -0.94
CA LEU A 182 -3.25 11.65 -1.61
C LEU A 182 -4.02 10.67 -2.49
N THR A 183 -3.30 9.84 -3.23
CA THR A 183 -3.87 8.79 -4.07
C THR A 183 -2.80 7.77 -4.46
N TYR A 184 -3.21 6.66 -5.06
CA TYR A 184 -2.33 5.68 -5.65
C TYR A 184 -3.00 4.97 -6.81
N TYR A 185 -2.21 4.49 -7.78
CA TYR A 185 -2.69 3.76 -8.94
C TYR A 185 -1.64 2.78 -9.45
N GLN A 186 -2.11 1.69 -10.06
CA GLN A 186 -1.23 0.72 -10.70
C GLN A 186 -0.58 1.33 -11.95
N ILE A 187 0.67 1.00 -12.19
CA ILE A 187 1.43 1.35 -13.40
C ILE A 187 2.02 0.08 -14.02
N ASP A 188 2.29 0.11 -15.33
CA ASP A 188 2.76 -1.08 -16.06
C ASP A 188 4.22 -1.43 -15.75
N LYS A 189 5.04 -0.41 -15.47
CA LYS A 189 6.48 -0.55 -15.18
C LYS A 189 6.98 0.57 -14.27
N ASN A 190 8.12 0.37 -13.63
CA ASN A 190 8.80 1.44 -12.89
C ASN A 190 9.39 2.46 -13.90
N PRO A 191 9.02 3.75 -13.82
CA PRO A 191 9.51 4.77 -14.75
C PRO A 191 11.03 4.93 -14.74
N ASN A 192 11.70 4.53 -13.66
CA ASN A 192 13.15 4.70 -13.48
C ASN A 192 13.96 3.42 -13.78
N GLU A 193 13.31 2.29 -14.06
CA GLU A 193 13.98 1.00 -14.31
C GLU A 193 14.55 0.92 -15.75
N ASP A 194 14.04 1.72 -16.69
CA ASP A 194 14.49 1.75 -18.09
C ASP A 194 15.56 2.83 -18.39
N ALA A 195 16.00 3.60 -17.40
CA ALA A 195 16.99 4.68 -17.59
C ALA A 195 18.45 4.19 -17.55
N THR A 196 18.67 2.87 -17.46
CA THR A 196 19.97 2.22 -17.25
C THR A 196 20.40 1.26 -18.35
N GLU A 197 19.94 1.44 -19.59
CA GLU A 197 20.52 0.78 -20.78
C GLU A 197 21.39 1.72 -21.62
#